data_AF-A0A946ZY31-F1
#
_entry.id   AF-A0A946ZY31-F1
#
_cell.length_a   1.000
_cell.length_b   1.000
_cell.length_c   1.000
_cell.angle_alpha   90.00
_cell.angle_beta   90.00
_cell.angle_gamma   90.00
#
_symmetry.space_group_name_H-M   'P 1'
#
loop_
_entity.id
_entity.type
_entity.pdbx_description
1 polymer ?
#
loop_
_entity_poly.entity_id
_entity_poly.type
_entity_poly.pdbx_seq_one_letter_code
_entity_poly.pdbx_strand_id
1 'polypeptide(L)'
;MSYSQERKLPIDTTITTQHSVTVNGSTFSYTAETGTQPVWDEHGKPIASLHYTYYSRNNVKDRPSRPLLISFNGGPGSGSV
;
A
#
# COMPACT_ATOMS: atom_id res chain seq x y z
N MET A 1 -5.83 33.91 16.42
CA MET A 1 -4.72 33.00 16.06
C MET A 1 -5.31 31.61 15.94
N SER A 2 -5.47 31.09 14.72
CA SER A 2 -5.96 29.73 14.51
C SER A 2 -4.78 28.77 14.57
N TYR A 3 -4.80 27.82 15.50
CA TYR A 3 -3.86 26.70 15.48
C TYR A 3 -4.31 25.73 14.40
N SER A 4 -3.71 25.83 13.21
CA SER A 4 -3.85 24.77 12.21
C SER A 4 -3.17 23.54 12.75
N GLN A 5 -3.91 22.43 12.89
CA GLN A 5 -3.31 21.14 13.16
C GLN A 5 -2.30 20.86 12.04
N GLU A 6 -1.03 20.70 12.41
CA GLU A 6 -0.01 20.29 11.47
C GLU A 6 -0.34 18.84 11.06
N ARG A 7 -0.94 18.66 9.88
CA ARG A 7 -1.28 17.34 9.36
C ARG A 7 0.01 16.61 8.99
N LYS A 8 0.60 15.93 9.97
CA LYS A 8 1.73 15.04 9.76
C LYS A 8 1.21 13.65 9.41
N LEU A 9 1.48 13.23 8.18
CA LEU A 9 1.36 11.83 7.81
C LEU A 9 2.60 11.11 8.37
N PRO A 10 2.44 9.99 9.11
CA PRO A 10 3.57 9.15 9.46
C PRO A 10 4.38 8.77 8.21
N ILE A 11 5.69 8.91 8.26
CA ILE A 11 6.55 8.66 7.09
C ILE A 11 6.65 7.16 6.75
N ASP A 12 6.46 6.31 7.75
CA ASP A 12 6.49 4.87 7.64
C ASP A 12 5.39 4.30 8.55
N THR A 13 4.39 3.67 7.95
CA THR A 13 3.34 2.94 8.66
C THR A 13 2.89 1.73 7.87
N THR A 14 2.38 0.72 8.57
CA THR A 14 1.67 -0.40 7.96
C THR A 14 0.53 -0.85 8.86
N ILE A 15 -0.65 -1.02 8.27
CA ILE A 15 -1.82 -1.65 8.87
C ILE A 15 -2.11 -2.91 8.05
N THR A 16 -2.16 -4.06 8.73
CA THR A 16 -2.37 -5.36 8.10
C THR A 16 -3.73 -5.93 8.51
N THR A 17 -4.49 -6.41 7.53
CA THR A 17 -5.76 -7.09 7.74
C THR A 17 -5.81 -8.38 6.91
N GLN A 18 -6.59 -9.37 7.35
CA GLN A 18 -6.74 -10.65 6.66
C GLN A 18 -8.19 -10.86 6.27
N HIS A 19 -8.42 -11.33 5.05
CA HIS A 19 -9.74 -11.45 4.44
C HIS A 19 -9.84 -12.73 3.61
N SER A 20 -11.06 -13.08 3.21
CA SER A 20 -11.36 -14.15 2.27
C SER A 20 -12.39 -13.69 1.25
N VAL A 21 -12.25 -14.11 0.01
CA VAL A 21 -13.16 -13.75 -1.08
C VAL A 21 -13.37 -14.93 -2.03
N THR A 22 -14.53 -14.98 -2.67
CA THR A 22 -14.84 -15.92 -3.75
C THR A 22 -14.86 -15.17 -5.08
N VAL A 23 -13.99 -15.56 -6.01
CA VAL A 23 -13.91 -14.99 -7.37
C VAL A 23 -14.01 -16.13 -8.36
N ASN A 24 -14.93 -16.03 -9.34
CA ASN A 24 -15.16 -17.08 -10.34
C ASN A 24 -15.33 -18.48 -9.73
N GLY A 25 -16.10 -18.59 -8.65
CA GLY A 25 -16.36 -19.84 -7.92
C GLY A 25 -15.19 -20.37 -7.09
N SER A 26 -14.04 -19.70 -7.07
CA SER A 26 -12.88 -20.09 -6.28
C SER A 26 -12.73 -19.20 -5.05
N THR A 27 -12.77 -19.79 -3.85
CA THR A 27 -12.50 -19.09 -2.60
C THR A 27 -11.00 -19.06 -2.27
N PHE A 28 -10.49 -17.91 -1.87
CA PHE A 28 -9.13 -17.79 -1.35
C PHE A 28 -9.02 -16.70 -0.29
N SER A 29 -8.11 -16.91 0.66
CA SER A 29 -7.72 -15.89 1.63
C SER A 29 -6.59 -15.02 1.10
N TYR A 30 -6.58 -13.77 1.55
CA TYR A 30 -5.54 -12.79 1.22
C TYR A 30 -5.27 -11.88 2.41
N THR A 31 -4.08 -11.30 2.42
CA THR A 31 -3.67 -10.27 3.36
C THR A 31 -3.66 -8.93 2.62
N ALA A 32 -4.28 -7.92 3.23
CA ALA A 32 -4.27 -6.55 2.75
C ALA A 32 -3.44 -5.69 3.70
N GLU A 33 -2.43 -5.04 3.17
CA GLU A 33 -1.56 -4.11 3.89
C GLU A 33 -1.76 -2.72 3.31
N THR A 34 -2.04 -1.73 4.16
CA THR A 34 -2.09 -0.32 3.74
C THR A 34 -1.18 0.50 4.63
N GLY A 35 -0.56 1.51 4.06
CA GLY A 35 0.48 2.22 4.79
C GLY A 35 1.13 3.33 3.99
N THR A 36 2.20 3.84 4.56
CA THR A 36 3.05 4.86 3.96
C THR A 36 4.49 4.37 3.92
N GLN A 37 5.19 4.68 2.84
CA GLN A 37 6.63 4.44 2.72
C GLN A 37 7.36 5.77 2.46
N PRO A 38 8.50 6.00 3.11
CA PRO A 38 9.27 7.22 2.89
C PRO A 38 9.95 7.20 1.52
N VAL A 39 9.87 8.33 0.83
CA VAL A 39 10.72 8.64 -0.33
C VAL A 39 11.91 9.44 0.18
N TRP A 40 13.12 8.94 -0.05
CA TRP A 40 14.36 9.50 0.48
C TRP A 40 15.07 10.36 -0.58
N ASP A 41 15.78 11.39 -0.14
CA ASP A 41 16.80 12.05 -0.95
C ASP A 41 18.16 11.32 -0.89
N GLU A 42 19.14 11.85 -1.60
CA GLU A 42 20.52 11.31 -1.67
C GLU A 42 21.25 11.33 -0.31
N HIS A 43 20.76 12.09 0.66
CA HIS A 43 21.31 12.21 2.01
C HIS A 43 20.56 11.37 3.04
N GLY A 44 19.56 10.59 2.61
CA GLY A 44 18.75 9.76 3.50
C GLY A 44 17.74 10.54 4.32
N LYS A 45 17.35 11.74 3.89
CA LYS A 45 16.24 12.49 4.51
C LYS A 45 14.93 12.18 3.78
N PRO A 46 13.82 11.89 4.50
CA PRO A 46 12.51 11.74 3.88
C PRO A 46 12.05 13.07 3.26
N ILE A 47 11.70 13.04 1.97
CA ILE A 47 11.19 14.20 1.23
C ILE A 47 9.72 14.06 0.85
N ALA A 48 9.16 12.85 0.89
CA ALA A 48 7.73 12.58 0.70
C ALA A 48 7.33 11.25 1.36
N SER A 49 6.02 10.99 1.43
CA SER A 49 5.45 9.71 1.85
C SER A 49 4.60 9.15 0.71
N LEU A 50 4.91 7.93 0.26
CA LEU A 50 4.11 7.17 -0.69
C LEU A 50 3.06 6.36 0.06
N HIS A 51 1.78 6.69 -0.12
CA HIS A 51 0.69 5.83 0.36
C HIS A 51 0.52 4.63 -0.56
N TYR A 52 0.32 3.43 0.01
CA TYR A 52 0.10 2.21 -0.75
C TYR A 52 -1.00 1.33 -0.15
N THR A 53 -1.55 0.46 -0.99
CA THR A 53 -2.33 -0.71 -0.59
C THR A 53 -1.77 -1.92 -1.33
N TYR A 54 -1.34 -2.93 -0.58
CA TYR A 54 -0.74 -4.16 -1.07
C TYR A 54 -1.62 -5.35 -0.72
N TYR A 55 -2.04 -6.09 -1.75
CA TYR A 55 -2.83 -7.31 -1.60
C TYR A 55 -1.95 -8.52 -1.92
N SER A 56 -1.82 -9.44 -0.95
CA SER A 56 -1.08 -10.69 -1.14
C SER A 56 -1.99 -11.90 -0.92
N ARG A 57 -2.03 -12.80 -1.89
CA ARG A 57 -2.77 -14.06 -1.75
C ARG A 57 -2.06 -14.97 -0.74
N ASN A 58 -2.82 -15.53 0.19
CA ASN A 58 -2.29 -16.45 1.20
C ASN A 58 -2.13 -17.86 0.62
N ASN A 59 -1.32 -18.69 1.28
CA ASN A 59 -1.13 -20.11 0.94
C ASN A 59 -0.68 -20.39 -0.51
N VAL A 60 0.10 -19.48 -1.10
CA VAL A 60 0.76 -19.67 -2.40
C VAL A 60 2.01 -20.52 -2.20
N LYS A 61 2.10 -21.69 -2.85
CA LYS A 61 3.25 -22.61 -2.74
C LYS A 61 4.52 -22.05 -3.38
N ASP A 62 4.40 -21.44 -4.56
CA ASP A 62 5.51 -20.84 -5.29
C ASP A 62 5.35 -19.32 -5.36
N ARG A 63 5.69 -18.64 -4.26
CA ARG A 63 5.63 -17.18 -4.16
C ARG A 63 6.64 -16.47 -5.06
N PRO A 64 7.92 -16.89 -5.13
CA PRO A 64 8.93 -16.20 -5.93
C PRO A 64 8.58 -16.12 -7.42
N SER A 65 7.92 -17.15 -7.97
CA SER A 65 7.51 -17.16 -9.39
C SER A 65 6.23 -16.36 -9.68
N ARG A 66 5.50 -15.89 -8.66
CA ARG A 66 4.25 -15.15 -8.85
C ARG A 66 4.57 -13.70 -9.23
N PRO A 67 4.07 -13.18 -10.36
CA PRO A 67 4.38 -11.82 -10.79
C PRO A 67 3.80 -10.77 -9.82
N LEU A 68 4.55 -9.69 -9.63
CA LEU A 68 4.08 -8.49 -8.97
C LEU A 68 3.34 -7.62 -10.00
N LEU A 69 2.10 -7.25 -9.67
CA LEU A 69 1.35 -6.25 -10.43
C LEU A 69 1.32 -4.96 -9.62
N ILE A 70 1.74 -3.86 -10.24
CA ILE A 70 1.70 -2.52 -9.67
C ILE A 70 0.75 -1.69 -10.53
N SER A 71 -0.25 -1.09 -9.89
CA SER A 71 -1.23 -0.23 -10.55
C SER A 71 -1.07 1.19 -10.04
N PHE A 72 -0.82 2.12 -10.96
CA PHE A 72 -0.84 3.56 -10.70
C PHE A 72 -2.03 4.14 -11.45
N ASN A 73 -2.91 4.86 -10.76
CA ASN A 73 -3.93 5.66 -11.44
C ASN A 73 -3.26 6.83 -12.17
N GLY A 74 -3.85 7.23 -13.30
CA GLY A 74 -3.31 8.29 -14.17
C GLY A 74 -3.85 9.69 -13.84
N GLY A 75 -3.56 10.65 -14.71
CA GLY A 75 -4.00 12.06 -14.60
C GLY A 75 -3.29 12.84 -13.47
N PRO A 76 -3.26 14.18 -13.52
CA PRO A 76 -2.85 14.97 -12.36
C PRO A 76 -3.98 14.95 -11.31
N GLY A 77 -3.70 14.38 -10.13
CA GLY A 77 -4.60 14.43 -8.97
C GLY A 77 -5.62 13.30 -8.82
N SER A 78 -5.59 12.24 -9.64
CA SER A 78 -6.36 11.02 -9.34
C SER A 78 -5.54 10.13 -8.39
N GLY A 79 -6.08 9.84 -7.21
CA GLY A 79 -5.46 8.87 -6.30
C GLY A 79 -5.64 7.44 -6.83
N SER A 80 -4.61 6.59 -6.66
CA SER A 80 -4.79 5.13 -6.75
C SER A 80 -5.82 4.67 -5.71
N VAL A 81 -6.84 3.91 -6.14
CA VAL A 81 -7.85 3.28 -5.27
C VAL A 81 -7.66 1.77 -5.21
#